data_AF-A0A354GZK2-F1
#
_entry.id   AF-A0A354GZK2-F1
#
_cell.length_a   1.000
_cell.length_b   1.000
_cell.length_c   1.000
_cell.angle_alpha   90.00
_cell.angle_beta   90.00
_cell.angle_gamma   90.00
#
_symmetry.space_group_name_H-M   'P 1'
#
loop_
_entity.id
_entity.type
_entity.pdbx_description
1 polymer ?
#
loop_
_entity_poly.entity_id
_entity_poly.type
_entity_poly.pdbx_seq_one_letter_code
_entity_poly.pdbx_strand_id
1 'polypeptide(L)'
;MKYFTRERYLAFQNFDDAAMDAADDEWENATDRYEAYLQTIRPDMPESVRQLEDGFYFHDARVLSMGRRDETFVISLQLDVPPNELLTITYALAGSPEVNKEPFADGKDTPSPWWLYEEIEQVGAGDRKHFVHSILFSNGWEISLPFSDVQVSRAEPVYPLPGTVFVPASTPAVAPSA
;
A
#
# COMPACT_ATOMS: atom_id res chain seq x y z
N MET A 1 9.87 -3.62 1.80
CA MET A 1 8.97 -2.54 2.28
C MET A 1 9.85 -1.49 2.97
N LYS A 2 9.71 -0.19 2.67
CA LYS A 2 10.50 0.86 3.34
C LYS A 2 9.61 1.49 4.42
N TYR A 3 10.06 1.44 5.67
CA TYR A 3 9.33 1.93 6.84
C TYR A 3 9.41 3.47 6.86
N PHE A 4 8.26 4.15 6.75
CA PHE A 4 8.23 5.61 6.63
C PHE A 4 6.90 6.17 7.13
N THR A 5 6.91 6.67 8.36
CA THR A 5 5.78 7.42 8.92
C THR A 5 5.75 8.84 8.35
N ARG A 6 4.62 9.53 8.51
CA ARG A 6 4.45 10.94 8.10
C ARG A 6 5.59 11.83 8.62
N GLU A 7 5.97 11.67 9.89
CA GLU A 7 6.98 12.48 10.55
C GLU A 7 8.35 12.29 9.90
N ARG A 8 8.70 11.03 9.59
CA ARG A 8 9.97 10.72 8.89
C ARG A 8 9.95 11.30 7.48
N TYR A 9 8.83 11.20 6.78
CA TYR A 9 8.70 11.85 5.48
C TYR A 9 8.99 13.33 5.52
N LEU A 10 8.41 14.04 6.48
CA LEU A 10 8.63 15.47 6.64
C LEU A 10 10.05 15.78 7.07
N ALA A 11 10.71 14.93 7.87
CA ALA A 11 12.12 15.10 8.23
C ALA A 11 13.04 15.07 7.00
N PHE A 12 12.79 14.17 6.04
CA PHE A 12 13.55 14.10 4.78
C PHE A 12 13.29 15.27 3.83
N GLN A 13 12.23 16.05 4.02
CA GLN A 13 12.00 17.27 3.25
C GLN A 13 12.81 18.46 3.78
N ASN A 14 13.59 18.28 4.85
CA ASN A 14 14.53 19.29 5.33
C ASN A 14 15.88 19.14 4.62
N PHE A 15 16.14 20.04 3.67
CA PHE A 15 17.35 20.03 2.83
C PHE A 15 18.61 20.62 3.49
N ASP A 16 18.61 20.82 4.80
CA ASP A 16 19.84 21.10 5.54
C ASP A 16 20.67 19.82 5.66
N ASP A 17 21.95 19.86 5.29
CA ASP A 17 22.82 18.67 5.22
C ASP A 17 22.81 17.87 6.53
N ALA A 18 22.92 18.54 7.68
CA ALA A 18 22.98 17.85 8.98
C ALA A 18 21.61 17.24 9.36
N ALA A 19 20.52 17.89 8.96
CA ALA A 19 19.18 17.34 9.17
C ALA A 19 18.91 16.14 8.24
N MET A 20 19.40 16.18 7.01
CA MET A 20 19.28 15.10 6.04
C MET A 20 20.07 13.87 6.49
N ASP A 21 21.32 14.03 6.91
CA ASP A 21 22.14 12.95 7.46
C ASP A 21 21.47 12.29 8.68
N ALA A 22 20.93 13.11 9.60
CA ALA A 22 20.22 12.60 10.77
C ALA A 22 18.91 11.86 10.42
N ALA A 23 18.18 12.34 9.40
CA ALA A 23 16.98 11.68 8.91
C ALA A 23 17.31 10.34 8.23
N ASP A 24 18.40 10.28 7.48
CA ASP A 24 18.93 9.06 6.85
C ASP A 24 19.30 8.01 7.89
N ASP A 25 20.12 8.38 8.89
CA ASP A 25 20.48 7.52 10.02
C ASP A 25 19.22 7.02 10.75
N GLU A 26 18.24 7.89 11.04
CA GLU A 26 17.01 7.48 11.71
C GLU A 26 16.24 6.46 10.86
N TRP A 27 16.17 6.68 9.55
CA TRP A 27 15.41 5.85 8.63
C TRP A 27 16.02 4.47 8.44
N GLU A 28 17.34 4.36 8.28
CA GLU A 28 18.03 3.07 8.24
C GLU A 28 17.72 2.28 9.52
N ASN A 29 17.92 2.90 10.68
CA ASN A 29 17.61 2.28 11.97
C ASN A 29 16.14 1.85 12.10
N ALA A 30 15.22 2.64 11.56
CA ALA A 30 13.80 2.37 11.64
C ALA A 30 13.39 1.21 10.70
N THR A 31 13.98 1.16 9.51
CA THR A 31 13.82 0.05 8.56
C THR A 31 14.33 -1.25 9.16
N ASP A 32 15.52 -1.26 9.77
CA ASP A 32 16.09 -2.43 10.42
C ASP A 32 15.19 -2.95 11.56
N ARG A 33 14.69 -2.05 12.41
CA ARG A 33 13.75 -2.42 13.48
C ARG A 33 12.46 -3.01 12.93
N TYR A 34 11.91 -2.42 11.87
CA TYR A 34 10.67 -2.89 11.28
C TYR A 34 10.84 -4.23 10.57
N GLU A 35 11.93 -4.44 9.85
CA GLU A 35 12.24 -5.75 9.26
C GLU A 35 12.40 -6.82 10.34
N ALA A 36 13.16 -6.53 11.41
CA ALA A 36 13.29 -7.43 12.54
C ALA A 36 11.92 -7.75 13.17
N TYR A 37 11.06 -6.74 13.33
CA TYR A 37 9.70 -6.92 13.82
C TYR A 37 8.86 -7.81 12.90
N LEU A 38 8.86 -7.57 11.59
CA LEU A 38 8.14 -8.39 10.63
C LEU A 38 8.55 -9.85 10.74
N GLN A 39 9.84 -10.15 10.90
CA GLN A 39 10.32 -11.52 11.12
C GLN A 39 9.74 -12.15 12.40
N THR A 40 9.49 -11.37 13.45
CA THR A 40 8.88 -11.90 14.68
C THR A 40 7.41 -12.28 14.51
N ILE A 41 6.65 -11.55 13.70
CA ILE A 41 5.21 -11.78 13.51
C ILE A 41 4.90 -12.64 12.27
N ARG A 42 5.85 -12.83 11.35
CA ARG A 42 5.69 -13.61 10.12
C ARG A 42 5.14 -15.04 10.32
N PRO A 43 5.54 -15.80 11.37
CA PRO A 43 4.96 -17.12 11.64
C PRO A 43 3.46 -17.08 11.97
N ASP A 44 3.00 -15.96 12.51
CA ASP A 44 1.63 -15.74 12.96
C ASP A 44 0.73 -15.10 11.88
N MET A 45 1.31 -14.61 10.78
CA MET A 45 0.58 -14.03 9.67
C MET A 45 -0.26 -15.09 8.93
N PRO A 46 -1.52 -14.82 8.60
CA PRO A 46 -2.26 -15.58 7.60
C PRO A 46 -1.56 -15.55 6.23
N GLU A 47 -1.84 -16.53 5.38
CA GLU A 47 -1.29 -16.57 4.02
C GLU A 47 -1.68 -15.33 3.21
N SER A 48 -2.90 -14.84 3.38
CA SER A 48 -3.38 -13.60 2.77
C SER A 48 -2.53 -12.39 3.11
N VAL A 49 -2.13 -12.25 4.38
CA VAL A 49 -1.30 -11.14 4.85
C VAL A 49 0.12 -11.25 4.30
N ARG A 50 0.69 -12.46 4.28
CA ARG A 50 2.00 -12.69 3.64
C ARG A 50 1.96 -12.40 2.14
N GLN A 51 0.88 -12.77 1.46
CA GLN A 51 0.72 -12.48 0.04
C GLN A 51 0.66 -10.97 -0.24
N LEU A 52 -0.01 -10.21 0.64
CA LEU A 52 -0.03 -8.75 0.55
C LEU A 52 1.38 -8.17 0.71
N GLU A 53 2.15 -8.64 1.70
CA GLU A 53 3.50 -8.15 2.04
C GLU A 53 4.59 -8.57 1.03
N ASP A 54 4.66 -9.86 0.71
CA ASP A 54 5.71 -10.44 -0.14
C ASP A 54 5.39 -10.35 -1.64
N GLY A 55 4.10 -10.26 -1.99
CA GLY A 55 3.63 -10.49 -3.36
C GLY A 55 3.60 -9.25 -4.25
N PHE A 56 3.69 -8.05 -3.66
CA PHE A 56 3.46 -6.79 -4.36
C PHE A 56 4.38 -5.68 -3.86
N TYR A 57 4.76 -4.78 -4.76
CA TYR A 57 5.47 -3.54 -4.43
C TYR A 57 4.51 -2.37 -4.65
N PHE A 58 3.91 -1.88 -3.57
CA PHE A 58 2.89 -0.82 -3.64
C PHE A 58 3.47 0.60 -3.73
N HIS A 59 4.78 0.79 -3.50
CA HIS A 59 5.42 2.10 -3.65
C HIS A 59 5.16 2.66 -5.06
N ASP A 60 4.73 3.91 -5.12
CA ASP A 60 4.29 4.64 -6.32
C ASP A 60 3.02 4.05 -6.99
N ALA A 61 2.33 3.10 -6.38
CA ALA A 61 1.06 2.64 -6.92
C ALA A 61 0.01 3.76 -6.90
N ARG A 62 -0.67 3.96 -8.01
CA ARG A 62 -1.72 4.97 -8.12
C ARG A 62 -3.01 4.46 -7.49
N VAL A 63 -3.52 5.17 -6.49
CA VAL A 63 -4.82 4.86 -5.89
C VAL A 63 -5.93 5.36 -6.81
N LEU A 64 -6.77 4.44 -7.27
CA LEU A 64 -7.90 4.74 -8.17
C LEU A 64 -9.19 4.99 -7.40
N SER A 65 -9.43 4.19 -6.36
CA SER A 65 -10.58 4.38 -5.48
C SER A 65 -10.35 3.72 -4.13
N MET A 66 -11.02 4.25 -3.11
CA MET A 66 -11.12 3.65 -1.79
C MET A 66 -12.57 3.74 -1.32
N GLY A 67 -13.07 2.69 -0.66
CA GLY A 67 -14.44 2.67 -0.18
C GLY A 67 -14.62 1.75 1.02
N ARG A 68 -15.55 2.11 1.89
CA ARG A 68 -16.00 1.27 3.00
C ARG A 68 -17.47 0.92 2.82
N ARG A 69 -17.83 -0.33 3.09
CA ARG A 69 -19.20 -0.77 3.28
C ARG A 69 -19.23 -1.75 4.44
N ASP A 70 -19.95 -1.39 5.50
CA ASP A 70 -20.08 -2.20 6.72
C ASP A 70 -18.70 -2.56 7.31
N GLU A 71 -18.39 -3.86 7.38
CA GLU A 71 -17.13 -4.43 7.87
C GLU A 71 -16.14 -4.72 6.73
N THR A 72 -16.34 -4.12 5.57
CA THR A 72 -15.46 -4.30 4.41
C THR A 72 -14.86 -2.96 3.97
N PHE A 73 -13.55 -2.97 3.71
CA PHE A 73 -12.85 -1.86 3.07
C PHE A 73 -12.21 -2.34 1.77
N VAL A 74 -12.31 -1.53 0.71
CA VAL A 74 -11.79 -1.87 -0.61
C VAL A 74 -10.90 -0.75 -1.10
N ILE A 75 -9.71 -1.10 -1.60
CA ILE A 75 -8.80 -0.22 -2.32
C ILE A 75 -8.60 -0.79 -3.72
N SER A 76 -8.82 0.02 -4.75
CA SER A 76 -8.40 -0.31 -6.12
C SER A 76 -7.23 0.58 -6.50
N LEU A 77 -6.16 -0.02 -7.00
CA LEU A 77 -4.91 0.66 -7.33
C LEU A 77 -4.25 0.08 -8.58
N GLN A 78 -3.41 0.88 -9.22
CA GLN A 78 -2.59 0.46 -10.34
C GLN A 78 -1.11 0.51 -9.94
N LEU A 79 -0.38 -0.61 -10.12
CA LEU A 79 1.05 -0.65 -9.84
C LEU A 79 1.85 0.22 -10.82
N ASP A 80 2.95 0.81 -10.36
CA ASP A 80 3.86 1.60 -11.21
C ASP A 80 4.84 0.73 -12.03
N VAL A 81 5.12 -0.49 -11.57
CA VAL A 81 5.99 -1.42 -12.28
C VAL A 81 5.27 -2.07 -13.47
N PRO A 82 5.88 -2.14 -14.68
CA PRO A 82 5.33 -2.88 -15.81
C PRO A 82 4.98 -4.33 -15.43
N PRO A 83 3.82 -4.87 -15.85
CA PRO A 83 2.89 -4.33 -16.85
C PRO A 83 1.83 -3.34 -16.30
N ASN A 84 2.07 -2.74 -15.15
CA ASN A 84 1.16 -1.81 -14.45
C ASN A 84 -0.16 -2.49 -14.06
N GLU A 85 -0.06 -3.64 -13.38
CA GLU A 85 -1.20 -4.46 -12.97
C GLU A 85 -2.24 -3.64 -12.19
N LEU A 86 -3.51 -3.89 -12.48
CA LEU A 86 -4.65 -3.37 -11.72
C LEU A 86 -4.97 -4.34 -10.58
N LEU A 87 -4.91 -3.85 -9.35
CA LEU A 87 -5.19 -4.61 -8.16
C LEU A 87 -6.43 -4.10 -7.44
N THR A 88 -7.15 -5.01 -6.80
CA THR A 88 -8.15 -4.70 -5.78
C THR A 88 -7.77 -5.42 -4.49
N ILE A 89 -7.62 -4.64 -3.42
CA ILE A 89 -7.38 -5.13 -2.06
C ILE A 89 -8.69 -5.00 -1.29
N THR A 90 -9.17 -6.11 -0.74
CA THR A 90 -10.40 -6.16 0.06
C THR A 90 -10.07 -6.62 1.47
N TYR A 91 -10.38 -5.79 2.47
CA TYR A 91 -10.15 -6.05 3.88
C TYR A 91 -11.45 -6.45 4.57
N ALA A 92 -11.41 -7.52 5.38
CA ALA A 92 -12.40 -7.77 6.41
C ALA A 92 -11.98 -7.02 7.68
N LEU A 93 -12.70 -5.95 8.00
CA LEU A 93 -12.35 -5.01 9.07
C LEU A 93 -12.58 -5.61 10.46
N ALA A 94 -11.58 -5.49 11.33
CA ALA A 94 -11.65 -5.83 12.75
C ALA A 94 -12.03 -4.62 13.63
N GLY A 95 -12.17 -3.43 13.02
CA GLY A 95 -12.47 -2.17 13.69
C GLY A 95 -12.81 -1.08 12.69
N SER A 96 -13.02 0.15 13.16
CA SER A 96 -13.21 1.29 12.25
C SER A 96 -11.86 1.78 11.72
N PRO A 97 -11.75 2.05 10.40
CA PRO A 97 -10.58 2.73 9.85
C PRO A 97 -10.39 4.10 10.50
N GLU A 98 -9.14 4.44 10.79
CA GLU A 98 -8.73 5.77 11.20
C GLU A 98 -8.10 6.46 9.99
N VAL A 99 -8.50 7.71 9.72
CA VAL A 99 -8.00 8.47 8.57
C VAL A 99 -7.51 9.82 9.04
N ASN A 100 -6.20 10.05 8.95
CA ASN A 100 -5.61 11.36 9.07
C ASN A 100 -5.59 12.03 7.68
N LYS A 101 -6.34 13.13 7.54
CA LYS A 101 -6.48 13.85 6.26
C LYS A 101 -5.65 15.14 6.20
N GLU A 102 -4.71 15.31 7.12
CA GLU A 102 -3.84 16.48 7.11
C GLU A 102 -2.92 16.43 5.88
N PRO A 103 -3.06 17.34 4.91
CA PRO A 103 -2.29 17.25 3.69
C PRO A 103 -0.83 17.64 3.93
N PHE A 104 0.07 17.20 3.05
CA PHE A 104 1.38 17.84 2.93
C PHE A 104 1.25 19.24 2.34
N ALA A 105 2.29 20.07 2.49
CA ALA A 105 2.27 21.46 2.02
C ALA A 105 2.04 21.55 0.49
N ASP A 106 2.60 20.60 -0.25
CA ASP A 106 2.55 20.43 -1.70
C ASP A 106 1.42 19.49 -2.18
N GLY A 107 0.84 18.67 -1.28
CA GLY A 107 -0.14 17.63 -1.62
C GLY A 107 -1.60 18.09 -1.83
N LYS A 108 -1.90 19.38 -1.75
CA LYS A 108 -3.30 19.89 -1.67
C LYS A 108 -4.14 19.70 -2.93
N ASP A 109 -3.50 19.64 -4.10
CA ASP A 109 -4.18 19.67 -5.40
C ASP A 109 -4.08 18.35 -6.20
N THR A 110 -3.60 17.27 -5.58
CA THR A 110 -3.42 15.98 -6.26
C THR A 110 -4.74 15.18 -6.28
N PRO A 111 -5.40 15.00 -7.43
CA PRO A 111 -6.74 14.39 -7.49
C PRO A 111 -6.73 12.87 -7.22
N SER A 112 -5.57 12.22 -7.31
CA SER A 112 -5.40 10.80 -7.01
C SER A 112 -4.08 10.63 -6.24
N PRO A 113 -4.11 10.25 -4.96
CA PRO A 113 -2.89 9.98 -4.23
C PRO A 113 -2.14 8.79 -4.81
N TRP A 114 -0.82 8.84 -4.64
CA TRP A 114 0.07 7.73 -4.87
C TRP A 114 0.33 7.07 -3.52
N TRP A 115 0.46 5.76 -3.53
CA TRP A 115 0.83 4.99 -2.37
C TRP A 115 2.33 5.16 -2.14
N LEU A 116 2.72 5.74 -1.00
CA LEU A 116 4.13 5.94 -0.69
C LEU A 116 4.65 4.77 0.14
N TYR A 117 4.15 4.62 1.37
CA TYR A 117 4.68 3.69 2.34
C TYR A 117 3.56 2.99 3.10
N GLU A 118 3.89 1.85 3.68
CA GLU A 118 2.94 1.05 4.44
C GLU A 118 3.60 0.28 5.56
N GLU A 119 2.80 -0.05 6.58
CA GLU A 119 3.22 -0.81 7.75
C GLU A 119 2.13 -1.81 8.15
N ILE A 120 2.54 -3.03 8.50
CA ILE A 120 1.65 -4.07 9.03
C ILE A 120 2.06 -4.35 10.47
N GLU A 121 1.13 -4.12 11.38
CA GLU A 121 1.29 -4.41 12.81
C GLU A 121 0.32 -5.51 13.24
N GLN A 122 0.79 -6.45 14.05
CA GLN A 122 -0.05 -7.40 14.76
C GLN A 122 -0.53 -6.79 16.08
N VAL A 123 -1.85 -6.78 16.30
CA VAL A 123 -2.49 -6.21 17.49
C VAL A 123 -3.33 -7.28 18.20
N GLY A 124 -3.28 -7.28 19.53
CA GLY A 124 -4.01 -8.24 20.37
C GLY A 124 -3.30 -9.58 20.52
N ALA A 125 -4.01 -10.55 21.11
CA ALA A 125 -3.50 -11.90 21.36
C ALA A 125 -4.65 -12.94 21.35
N GLY A 126 -4.31 -14.19 21.06
CA GLY A 126 -5.28 -15.30 21.00
C GLY A 126 -6.42 -15.00 20.02
N ASP A 127 -7.66 -15.21 20.45
CA ASP A 127 -8.87 -15.04 19.64
C ASP A 127 -9.19 -13.57 19.29
N ARG A 128 -8.46 -12.60 19.88
CA ARG A 128 -8.60 -11.16 19.57
C ARG A 128 -7.47 -10.63 18.69
N LYS A 129 -6.60 -11.52 18.20
CA LYS A 129 -5.50 -11.18 17.31
C LYS A 129 -6.07 -10.68 15.97
N HIS A 130 -5.61 -9.51 15.55
CA HIS A 130 -5.88 -8.92 14.25
C HIS A 130 -4.64 -8.15 13.79
N PHE A 131 -4.70 -7.58 12.60
CA PHE A 131 -3.63 -6.77 12.04
C PHE A 131 -4.10 -5.35 11.80
N VAL A 132 -3.16 -4.40 11.76
CA VAL A 132 -3.40 -3.04 11.32
C VAL A 132 -2.52 -2.79 10.11
N HIS A 133 -3.11 -2.33 9.02
CA HIS A 133 -2.36 -1.86 7.85
C HIS A 133 -2.41 -0.32 7.84
N SER A 134 -1.28 0.31 8.11
CA SER A 134 -1.10 1.76 8.03
C SER A 134 -0.52 2.10 6.66
N ILE A 135 -1.09 3.09 5.97
CA ILE A 135 -0.72 3.45 4.61
C ILE A 135 -0.57 4.97 4.53
N LEU A 136 0.59 5.44 4.08
CA LEU A 136 0.88 6.85 3.82
C LEU A 136 0.76 7.15 2.32
N PHE A 137 0.00 8.19 2.00
CA PHE A 137 -0.26 8.63 0.64
C PHE A 137 0.51 9.93 0.29
N SER A 138 0.75 10.15 -1.00
CA SER A 138 1.52 11.31 -1.48
C SER A 138 0.85 12.67 -1.30
N ASN A 139 -0.46 12.70 -1.02
CA ASN A 139 -1.14 13.93 -0.62
C ASN A 139 -0.99 14.23 0.90
N GLY A 140 -0.27 13.38 1.64
CA GLY A 140 -0.10 13.46 3.09
C GLY A 140 -1.17 12.73 3.90
N TRP A 141 -2.20 12.17 3.26
CA TRP A 141 -3.19 11.39 3.99
C TRP A 141 -2.57 10.10 4.50
N GLU A 142 -3.02 9.69 5.67
CA GLU A 142 -2.67 8.40 6.27
C GLU A 142 -3.94 7.67 6.67
N ILE A 143 -3.97 6.37 6.41
CA ILE A 143 -5.07 5.50 6.83
C ILE A 143 -4.53 4.32 7.62
N SER A 144 -5.12 4.05 8.78
CA SER A 144 -4.88 2.85 9.56
C SER A 144 -6.11 1.95 9.49
N LEU A 145 -5.94 0.73 9.01
CA LEU A 145 -6.99 -0.25 8.75
C LEU A 145 -6.84 -1.42 9.72
N PRO A 146 -7.61 -1.51 10.82
CA PRO A 146 -7.69 -2.73 11.61
C PRO A 146 -8.45 -3.80 10.82
N PHE A 147 -7.84 -4.96 10.58
CA PHE A 147 -8.41 -6.03 9.75
C PHE A 147 -8.08 -7.43 10.29
N SER A 148 -8.99 -8.37 10.09
CA SER A 148 -8.81 -9.79 10.45
C SER A 148 -8.41 -10.65 9.26
N ASP A 149 -8.76 -10.22 8.05
CA ASP A 149 -8.42 -10.90 6.80
C ASP A 149 -8.30 -9.90 5.65
N VAL A 150 -7.55 -10.27 4.61
CA VAL A 150 -7.32 -9.45 3.42
C VAL A 150 -7.29 -10.33 2.18
N GLN A 151 -7.80 -9.82 1.07
CA GLN A 151 -7.71 -10.49 -0.22
C GLN A 151 -7.17 -9.52 -1.26
N VAL A 152 -6.16 -9.96 -2.02
CA VAL A 152 -5.66 -9.22 -3.17
C VAL A 152 -6.07 -9.95 -4.44
N SER A 153 -6.76 -9.26 -5.34
CA SER A 153 -7.14 -9.77 -6.65
C SER A 153 -6.57 -8.90 -7.77
N ARG A 154 -6.12 -9.56 -8.85
CA ARG A 154 -5.72 -8.92 -10.10
C ARG A 154 -6.95 -8.74 -10.98
N ALA A 155 -7.02 -7.63 -11.70
CA ALA A 155 -8.06 -7.38 -12.68
C ALA A 155 -7.44 -7.00 -14.04
N GLU A 156 -8.08 -7.45 -15.12
CA GLU A 156 -7.76 -7.00 -16.47
C GLU A 156 -8.59 -5.75 -16.78
N PRO A 157 -7.96 -4.62 -17.16
CA PRO A 157 -8.70 -3.43 -17.52
C PRO A 157 -9.41 -3.64 -18.86
N VAL A 158 -10.75 -3.61 -18.85
CA VAL A 158 -11.58 -3.62 -20.06
C VAL A 158 -11.74 -2.22 -20.68
N TYR A 159 -11.30 -1.19 -19.97
CA TYR A 159 -11.28 0.20 -20.39
C TYR A 159 -9.89 0.80 -20.16
N PRO A 160 -9.38 1.69 -21.03
CA PRO A 160 -8.06 2.30 -20.84
C PRO A 160 -7.96 2.99 -19.48
N LEU A 161 -6.92 2.62 -18.71
CA LEU A 161 -6.63 3.31 -17.46
C LEU A 161 -6.00 4.67 -17.76
N PRO A 162 -6.22 5.69 -16.92
CA PRO A 162 -5.59 6.99 -17.12
C PRO A 162 -4.06 6.87 -17.18
N GLY A 163 -3.47 7.24 -18.32
CA GLY A 163 -2.02 7.21 -18.52
C GLY A 163 -1.47 5.92 -19.15
N THR A 164 -2.29 4.90 -19.42
CA THR A 164 -1.84 3.71 -20.16
C THR A 164 -2.18 3.80 -21.65
N VAL A 165 -1.22 3.39 -22.48
CA VAL A 165 -1.48 3.13 -23.91
C VAL A 165 -2.16 1.78 -23.99
N PHE A 166 -3.42 1.77 -24.43
CA PHE A 166 -4.14 0.52 -24.66
C PHE A 166 -3.49 -0.21 -25.83
N VAL A 167 -2.72 -1.25 -25.53
CA VAL A 167 -2.29 -2.23 -26.53
C VAL A 167 -3.35 -3.32 -26.53
N PRO A 168 -4.17 -3.45 -27.58
CA PRO A 168 -5.14 -4.53 -27.68
C PRO A 168 -4.41 -5.85 -27.46
N ALA A 169 -4.96 -6.74 -26.63
CA ALA A 169 -4.43 -8.09 -26.50
C ALA A 169 -4.30 -8.67 -27.91
N SER A 170 -3.07 -8.96 -28.34
CA SER A 170 -2.80 -9.54 -29.64
C SER A 170 -3.73 -10.71 -29.83
N THR A 171 -4.60 -10.64 -30.85
CA THR A 171 -5.57 -11.67 -31.15
C THR A 171 -4.84 -13.02 -31.13
N PRO A 172 -5.24 -14.00 -30.31
CA PRO A 172 -4.57 -15.28 -30.28
C PRO A 172 -4.52 -15.82 -31.70
N ALA A 173 -3.31 -16.17 -32.16
CA ALA A 173 -3.10 -16.65 -33.52
C ALA A 173 -4.04 -17.83 -33.75
N VAL A 174 -5.00 -17.66 -34.65
CA VAL A 174 -5.91 -18.73 -35.06
C VAL A 174 -5.04 -19.83 -35.65
N ALA A 175 -4.96 -20.97 -34.95
CA ALA A 175 -4.25 -22.13 -35.48
C ALA A 175 -4.90 -22.53 -36.81
N PRO A 176 -4.13 -22.76 -37.88
CA PRO A 176 -4.69 -23.19 -39.16
C PRO A 176 -5.41 -24.54 -38.94
N SER A 177 -6.67 -24.62 -39.40
CA SER A 177 -7.42 -25.87 -39.41
C SER A 177 -6.68 -26.89 -40.29
N ALA A 178 -6.44 -28.07 -39.73
CA ALA A 178 -5.87 -29.22 -40.44
C ALA A 178 -6.89 -29.90 -41.36
#